data_AF-B7PKG0-F1
#
_entry.id   AF-B7PKG0-F1
#
_cell.length_a   1.000
_cell.length_b   1.000
_cell.length_c   1.000
_cell.angle_alpha   90.00
_cell.angle_beta   90.00
_cell.angle_gamma   90.00
#
_symmetry.space_group_name_H-M   'P 1'
#
loop_
_entity.id
_entity.type
_entity.pdbx_description
1 polymer ?
#
loop_
_entity_poly.entity_id
_entity_poly.type
_entity_poly.pdbx_seq_one_letter_code
_entity_poly.pdbx_strand_id
1 'polypeptide(L)'
;RPVMQALMGGEGGELEPFIHVLKEEPGLNGNCLRVVEDLVLFAVQGGIYDARTRVFIFYVALRLRVSRALVEMYEESVVEMLSQEVHEQTEEERKEIAKRQRNKKLKRFLMIGLATVGGGAVIGLTGGLAAPLMAAGAGAIIGGAGAAALGSATGIAVPPPSFSSGYKMKKRVGEIEEFAFDTLTEGRGLHVTLAVSGWLSDDEPGEYLLWGLCLYNLCVLLEFGCALKKPWRTLQNSREQYCLRYESSYLLELGHAIDYLFSFAVSMAAQEALKYTILSGLIAAITWPATLVMVAGVIDNPWGVCIRRSAEVGRHLAEILLARQQGKRPVTLVGFSLGARVIFYCLKEMAKRKGCEGIIEDAVLLGAPVPAHKEEWKPMARVVSGRIVNGYCRGDWLLKFLHRTSSATLKIAGLQAIRWNNRRMFNVDLSDVVSGHTDYVKKMDIILKAVGIQTCDDVFDVDSNMRKSKSYAPERG
;
A
#
# COMPACT_ATOMS: atom_id res chain seq x y z
N ARG A 1 -36.92 24.93 -16.10
CA ARG A 1 -36.49 24.31 -14.82
C ARG A 1 -35.76 25.39 -14.03
N PRO A 2 -36.07 25.63 -12.74
CA PRO A 2 -35.31 26.61 -11.96
C PRO A 2 -33.83 26.21 -11.98
N VAL A 3 -32.94 27.18 -12.21
CA VAL A 3 -31.50 26.97 -12.47
C VAL A 3 -30.84 26.09 -11.40
N MET A 4 -31.26 26.22 -10.14
CA MET A 4 -30.85 25.36 -9.03
C MET A 4 -31.13 23.86 -9.25
N GLN A 5 -32.28 23.49 -9.83
CA GLN A 5 -32.59 22.08 -10.14
C GLN A 5 -31.75 21.55 -11.31
N ALA A 6 -31.42 22.40 -12.29
CA ALA A 6 -30.50 22.02 -13.37
C ALA A 6 -29.07 21.84 -12.86
N LEU A 7 -28.60 22.72 -11.97
CA LEU A 7 -27.30 22.60 -11.28
C LEU A 7 -27.23 21.35 -10.40
N MET A 8 -28.25 21.12 -9.57
CA MET A 8 -28.35 19.92 -8.71
C MET A 8 -28.47 18.62 -9.52
N GLY A 9 -29.06 18.68 -10.71
CA GLY A 9 -29.15 17.56 -11.64
C GLY A 9 -27.86 17.27 -12.42
N GLY A 10 -26.80 18.07 -12.23
CA GLY A 10 -25.54 17.95 -12.97
C GLY A 10 -25.62 18.46 -14.42
N GLU A 11 -26.70 19.16 -14.78
CA GLU A 11 -26.92 19.81 -16.09
C GLU A 11 -26.36 21.26 -16.12
N GLY A 12 -25.68 21.70 -15.05
CA GLY A 12 -25.09 23.03 -14.94
C GLY A 12 -23.82 23.21 -15.77
N GLY A 13 -23.67 24.39 -16.40
CA GLY A 13 -22.51 24.79 -17.20
C GLY A 13 -21.20 24.92 -16.42
N GLU A 14 -20.23 25.63 -17.00
CA GLU A 14 -18.85 25.78 -16.46
C GLU A 14 -18.83 26.13 -14.96
N LEU A 15 -17.97 25.45 -14.19
CA LEU A 15 -17.88 25.59 -12.72
C LEU A 15 -17.12 26.86 -12.28
N GLU A 16 -16.34 27.46 -13.18
CA GLU A 16 -15.47 28.61 -12.89
C GLU A 16 -16.18 29.84 -12.33
N PRO A 17 -17.39 30.24 -12.79
CA PRO A 17 -18.12 31.38 -12.22
C PRO A 17 -18.46 31.17 -10.73
N PHE A 18 -18.80 29.95 -10.33
CA PHE A 18 -19.09 29.64 -8.93
C PHE A 18 -17.83 29.71 -8.06
N ILE A 19 -16.68 29.29 -8.60
CA ILE A 19 -15.40 29.40 -7.91
C ILE A 19 -14.99 30.88 -7.76
N HIS A 20 -15.27 31.72 -8.76
CA HIS A 20 -15.01 33.15 -8.68
C HIS A 20 -15.85 33.81 -7.58
N VAL A 21 -17.16 33.56 -7.57
CA VAL A 21 -18.07 34.08 -6.54
C VAL A 21 -17.62 33.62 -5.14
N LEU A 22 -17.26 32.35 -4.99
CA LEU A 22 -16.76 31.82 -3.72
C LEU A 22 -15.47 32.53 -3.26
N LYS A 23 -14.59 32.95 -4.18
CA LYS A 23 -13.37 33.69 -3.82
C LYS A 23 -13.64 35.12 -3.33
N GLU A 24 -14.74 35.72 -3.80
CA GLU A 24 -15.17 37.05 -3.40
C GLU A 24 -15.86 37.07 -2.03
N GLU A 25 -16.19 35.90 -1.46
CA GLU A 25 -16.80 35.81 -0.14
C GLU A 25 -15.90 36.42 0.95
N PRO A 26 -16.39 37.41 1.72
CA PRO A 26 -15.58 38.10 2.72
C PRO A 26 -14.96 37.18 3.77
N GLY A 27 -15.65 36.09 4.13
CA GLY A 27 -15.16 35.11 5.10
C GLY A 27 -13.96 34.29 4.63
N LEU A 28 -13.79 34.16 3.32
CA LEU A 28 -12.67 33.45 2.71
C LEU A 28 -11.49 34.39 2.40
N ASN A 29 -11.76 35.66 2.10
CA ASN A 29 -10.74 36.67 1.78
C ASN A 29 -9.77 36.16 0.69
N GLY A 30 -10.30 35.49 -0.33
CA GLY A 30 -9.52 34.84 -1.40
C GLY A 30 -8.79 33.55 -1.00
N ASN A 31 -8.77 33.15 0.27
CA ASN A 31 -8.11 31.92 0.73
C ASN A 31 -9.07 30.71 0.67
N CYS A 32 -9.09 30.04 -0.49
CA CYS A 32 -9.89 28.83 -0.67
C CYS A 32 -9.41 27.60 0.15
N LEU A 33 -8.22 27.65 0.78
CA LEU A 33 -7.74 26.56 1.63
C LEU A 33 -8.68 26.31 2.81
N ARG A 34 -9.25 27.38 3.40
CA ARG A 34 -10.18 27.28 4.53
C ARG A 34 -11.37 26.36 4.28
N VAL A 35 -11.91 26.41 3.06
CA VAL A 35 -13.01 25.52 2.65
C VAL A 35 -12.58 24.05 2.72
N VAL A 36 -11.35 23.75 2.29
CA VAL A 36 -10.81 22.40 2.31
C VAL A 36 -10.50 21.95 3.74
N GLU A 37 -9.94 22.82 4.57
CA GLU A 37 -9.69 22.58 6.00
C GLU A 37 -10.98 22.23 6.74
N ASP A 38 -12.03 23.04 6.57
CA ASP A 38 -13.35 22.80 7.17
C ASP A 38 -13.95 21.46 6.72
N LEU A 39 -13.78 21.09 5.45
CA LEU A 39 -14.24 19.80 4.93
C LEU A 39 -13.48 18.62 5.56
N VAL A 40 -12.17 18.75 5.78
CA VAL A 40 -11.37 17.72 6.46
C VAL A 40 -11.82 17.58 7.92
N LEU A 41 -11.98 18.68 8.65
CA LEU A 41 -12.47 18.65 10.04
C LEU A 41 -13.85 18.01 10.12
N PHE A 42 -14.79 18.43 9.27
CA PHE A 42 -16.14 17.86 9.21
C PHE A 42 -16.10 16.36 8.90
N ALA A 43 -15.24 15.94 7.99
CA ALA A 43 -15.09 14.53 7.63
C ALA A 43 -14.54 13.68 8.78
N VAL A 44 -13.64 14.23 9.60
CA VAL A 44 -12.99 13.51 10.71
C VAL A 44 -13.81 13.57 12.00
N GLN A 45 -14.73 14.55 12.15
CA GLN A 45 -15.54 14.77 13.36
C GLN A 45 -16.28 13.50 13.84
N GLY A 46 -16.76 12.68 12.91
CA GLY A 46 -17.45 11.42 13.24
C GLY A 46 -16.52 10.23 13.54
N GLY A 47 -15.20 10.43 13.53
CA GLY A 47 -14.19 9.39 13.75
C GLY A 47 -14.10 8.37 12.62
N ILE A 48 -14.68 8.70 11.47
CA ILE A 48 -14.74 7.86 10.28
C ILE A 48 -14.26 8.72 9.11
N TYR A 49 -13.03 8.49 8.66
CA TYR A 49 -12.52 9.15 7.47
C TYR A 49 -12.73 8.25 6.26
N ASP A 50 -13.88 8.40 5.60
CA ASP A 50 -14.29 7.55 4.49
C ASP A 50 -13.54 7.88 3.19
N ALA A 51 -13.15 6.86 2.41
CA ALA A 51 -12.45 7.05 1.15
C ALA A 51 -13.22 7.91 0.13
N ARG A 52 -14.56 7.84 0.13
CA ARG A 52 -15.40 8.66 -0.76
C ARG A 52 -15.33 10.13 -0.37
N THR A 53 -15.28 10.41 0.92
CA THR A 53 -15.16 11.77 1.45
C THR A 53 -13.79 12.35 1.12
N ARG A 54 -12.71 11.59 1.36
CA ARG A 54 -11.35 12.03 0.99
C ARG A 54 -11.22 12.32 -0.51
N VAL A 55 -11.74 11.45 -1.38
CA VAL A 55 -11.78 11.68 -2.84
C VAL A 55 -12.55 12.95 -3.19
N PHE A 56 -13.68 13.20 -2.52
CA PHE A 56 -14.46 14.42 -2.72
C PHE A 56 -13.68 15.67 -2.27
N ILE A 57 -13.00 15.62 -1.13
CA ILE A 57 -12.14 16.70 -0.62
C ILE A 57 -11.05 17.02 -1.63
N PHE A 58 -10.34 16.03 -2.16
CA PHE A 58 -9.32 16.26 -3.20
C PHE A 58 -9.91 16.79 -4.51
N TYR A 59 -11.11 16.36 -4.88
CA TYR A 59 -11.80 16.91 -6.04
C TYR A 59 -12.13 18.40 -5.84
N VAL A 60 -12.65 18.78 -4.68
CA VAL A 60 -12.92 20.18 -4.33
C VAL A 60 -11.63 20.99 -4.27
N ALA A 61 -10.59 20.48 -3.61
CA ALA A 61 -9.28 21.13 -3.53
C ALA A 61 -8.70 21.43 -4.92
N LEU A 62 -8.75 20.45 -5.83
CA LEU A 62 -8.31 20.64 -7.22
C LEU A 62 -9.08 21.75 -7.93
N ARG A 63 -10.41 21.82 -7.76
CA ARG A 63 -11.25 22.88 -8.34
C ARG A 63 -10.94 24.25 -7.75
N LEU A 64 -10.64 24.31 -6.45
CA LEU A 64 -10.25 25.53 -5.76
C LEU A 64 -8.78 25.92 -5.98
N ARG A 65 -8.03 25.13 -6.76
CA ARG A 65 -6.58 25.30 -7.01
C ARG A 65 -5.75 25.22 -5.72
N VAL A 66 -6.22 24.45 -4.75
CA VAL A 66 -5.46 24.08 -3.56
C VAL A 66 -4.61 22.87 -3.90
N SER A 67 -3.31 22.94 -3.63
CA SER A 67 -2.39 21.83 -3.92
C SER A 67 -2.67 20.65 -3.00
N ARG A 68 -2.43 19.43 -3.51
CA ARG A 68 -2.55 18.19 -2.73
C ARG A 68 -1.70 18.22 -1.45
N ALA A 69 -0.48 18.76 -1.54
CA ALA A 69 0.43 18.87 -0.41
C ALA A 69 -0.15 19.71 0.75
N LEU A 70 -0.88 20.79 0.47
CA LEU A 70 -1.53 21.61 1.51
C LEU A 70 -2.61 20.81 2.25
N VAL A 71 -3.40 20.02 1.52
CA VAL A 71 -4.42 19.15 2.12
C VAL A 71 -3.80 18.09 3.01
N GLU A 72 -2.72 17.44 2.55
CA GLU A 72 -2.03 16.40 3.30
C GLU A 72 -1.32 16.95 4.55
N MET A 73 -0.71 18.14 4.46
CA MET A 73 -0.17 18.83 5.64
C MET A 73 -1.27 19.16 6.65
N TYR A 74 -2.46 19.55 6.18
CA TYR A 74 -3.58 19.80 7.09
C TYR A 74 -4.08 18.51 7.74
N GLU A 75 -4.25 17.43 6.96
CA GLU A 75 -4.57 16.08 7.49
C GLU A 75 -3.58 15.66 8.59
N GLU A 76 -2.29 15.95 8.40
CA GLU A 76 -1.23 15.70 9.39
C GLU A 76 -1.42 16.54 10.66
N SER A 77 -1.69 17.83 10.53
CA SER A 77 -1.96 18.69 11.69
C SER A 77 -3.16 18.20 12.52
N VAL A 78 -4.21 17.68 11.87
CA VAL A 78 -5.37 17.08 12.54
C VAL A 78 -4.97 15.82 13.31
N VAL A 79 -4.11 14.97 12.74
CA VAL A 79 -3.59 13.78 13.44
C VAL A 79 -2.77 14.16 14.66
N GLU A 80 -1.96 15.22 14.57
CA GLU A 80 -1.16 15.71 15.70
C GLU A 80 -2.05 16.24 16.82
N MET A 81 -3.05 17.07 16.51
CA MET A 81 -4.03 17.58 17.48
C MET A 81 -4.74 16.43 18.21
N LEU A 82 -5.26 15.45 17.45
CA LEU A 82 -5.92 14.27 18.00
C LEU A 82 -4.97 13.38 18.82
N SER A 83 -3.69 13.33 18.46
CA SER A 83 -2.70 12.52 19.17
C SER A 83 -2.25 13.16 20.49
N GLN A 84 -2.23 14.50 20.57
CA GLN A 84 -1.87 15.24 21.77
C GLN A 84 -2.97 15.18 22.84
N GLU A 85 -4.25 15.28 22.45
CA GLU A 85 -5.40 15.11 23.36
C GLU A 85 -5.41 13.74 24.06
N VAL A 86 -4.90 12.69 23.40
CA VAL A 86 -4.80 11.34 23.97
C VAL A 86 -3.58 11.21 24.93
N HIS A 87 -2.67 12.18 24.98
CA HIS A 87 -1.40 12.08 25.72
C HIS A 87 -1.29 12.92 26.99
N GLU A 88 -2.34 13.63 27.41
CA GLU A 88 -2.41 14.21 28.77
C GLU A 88 -2.68 13.11 29.80
N GLN A 89 -1.68 12.25 30.05
CA GLN A 89 -1.69 11.32 31.18
C GLN A 89 -1.52 12.11 32.47
N THR A 90 -2.53 12.10 33.33
CA THR A 90 -2.48 12.68 34.67
C THR A 90 -1.29 12.10 35.46
N GLU A 91 -0.59 12.93 36.25
CA GLU A 91 0.59 12.51 37.04
C GLU A 91 0.34 11.30 37.96
N GLU A 92 -0.92 11.02 38.30
CA GLU A 92 -1.35 9.86 39.07
C GLU A 92 -1.29 8.55 38.26
N GLU A 93 -1.64 8.56 36.98
CA GLU A 93 -1.55 7.37 36.10
C GLU A 93 -0.09 7.01 35.80
N ARG A 94 0.79 8.01 35.66
CA ARG A 94 2.24 7.80 35.53
C ARG A 94 2.82 7.07 36.75
N LYS A 95 2.39 7.47 37.96
CA LYS A 95 2.79 6.81 39.22
C LYS A 95 2.23 5.39 39.33
N GLU A 96 0.98 5.16 38.91
CA GLU A 96 0.35 3.83 38.84
C GLU A 96 1.10 2.88 37.89
N ILE A 97 1.42 3.35 36.68
CA ILE A 97 2.14 2.57 35.67
C ILE A 97 3.56 2.25 36.16
N ALA A 98 4.27 3.21 36.74
CA ALA A 98 5.60 3.01 37.32
C ALA A 98 5.57 1.99 38.48
N LYS A 99 4.56 2.05 39.36
CA LYS A 99 4.36 1.10 40.46
C LYS A 99 4.06 -0.32 39.94
N ARG A 100 3.23 -0.44 38.90
CA ARG A 100 2.94 -1.73 38.23
C ARG A 100 4.18 -2.30 37.55
N GLN A 101 5.01 -1.47 36.92
CA GLN A 101 6.27 -1.91 36.32
C GLN A 101 7.30 -2.38 37.38
N ARG A 102 7.40 -1.66 38.51
CA ARG A 102 8.27 -2.05 39.64
C ARG A 102 7.84 -3.39 40.25
N ASN A 103 6.54 -3.59 40.46
CA ASN A 103 6.00 -4.85 40.98
C ASN A 103 6.19 -6.02 40.01
N LYS A 104 6.09 -5.79 38.69
CA LYS A 104 6.39 -6.81 37.67
C LYS A 104 7.87 -7.20 37.67
N LYS A 105 8.79 -6.22 37.79
CA LYS A 105 10.24 -6.49 37.93
C LYS A 105 10.55 -7.29 39.20
N LEU A 106 9.93 -6.94 40.33
CA LEU A 106 10.11 -7.63 41.60
C LEU A 106 9.61 -9.08 41.56
N LYS A 107 8.40 -9.32 41.01
CA LYS A 107 7.86 -10.68 40.84
C LYS A 107 8.73 -11.54 39.92
N ARG A 108 9.28 -10.96 38.85
CA ARG A 108 10.20 -11.65 37.94
C ARG A 108 11.51 -12.04 38.63
N PHE A 109 12.07 -11.15 39.44
CA PHE A 109 13.29 -11.44 40.21
C PHE A 109 13.06 -12.50 41.29
N LEU A 110 11.91 -12.44 41.98
CA LEU A 110 11.51 -13.43 42.98
C LEU A 110 11.33 -14.83 42.37
N MET A 111 10.73 -14.91 41.17
CA MET A 111 10.59 -16.17 40.43
C MET A 111 11.93 -16.77 40.00
N ILE A 112 12.90 -15.92 39.61
CA ILE A 112 14.27 -16.35 39.28
C ILE A 112 15.00 -16.87 40.53
N GLY A 113 14.83 -16.20 41.69
CA GLY A 113 15.39 -16.64 42.97
C GLY A 113 14.76 -17.91 43.55
N LEU A 114 13.48 -18.17 43.25
CA LEU A 114 12.80 -19.42 43.61
C LEU A 114 13.29 -20.62 42.78
N ALA A 115 13.61 -20.40 41.50
CA ALA A 115 14.13 -21.44 40.61
C ALA A 115 15.55 -21.91 40.97
N THR A 116 16.29 -21.14 41.77
CA THR A 116 17.65 -21.51 42.23
C THR A 116 17.69 -22.43 43.45
N VAL A 117 16.58 -22.62 44.19
CA VAL A 117 16.58 -23.42 45.44
C VAL A 117 16.00 -24.83 45.25
N GLY A 118 15.17 -25.05 44.22
CA GLY A 118 14.67 -26.38 43.86
C GLY A 118 15.16 -26.76 42.46
N GLY A 119 16.22 -27.56 42.37
CA GLY A 119 16.91 -27.86 41.12
C GLY A 119 16.01 -28.30 39.95
N GLY A 120 16.26 -27.70 38.78
CA GLY A 120 15.99 -28.35 37.49
C GLY A 120 14.89 -27.73 36.62
N ALA A 121 15.15 -26.55 36.02
CA ALA A 121 14.74 -26.23 34.63
C ALA A 121 15.42 -24.92 34.19
N VAL A 122 16.52 -25.02 33.44
CA VAL A 122 17.07 -23.87 32.71
C VAL A 122 16.18 -23.63 31.49
N ILE A 123 15.18 -22.75 31.62
CA ILE A 123 14.52 -22.18 30.44
C ILE A 123 15.49 -21.16 29.85
N GLY A 124 16.16 -21.58 28.77
CA GLY A 124 17.15 -20.80 28.04
C GLY A 124 16.63 -19.42 27.67
N LEU A 125 17.14 -18.42 28.38
CA LEU A 125 17.04 -16.99 28.09
C LEU A 125 18.03 -16.64 26.98
N THR A 126 17.63 -16.75 25.71
CA THR A 126 18.23 -15.96 24.63
C THR A 126 17.13 -15.56 23.65
N GLY A 127 16.71 -14.29 23.70
CA GLY A 127 15.65 -13.77 22.83
C GLY A 127 15.04 -12.50 23.41
N GLY A 128 15.66 -11.36 23.10
CA GLY A 128 15.23 -10.04 23.56
C GLY A 128 13.83 -9.66 23.07
N LEU A 129 13.10 -9.03 23.99
CA LEU A 129 12.09 -7.98 23.80
C LEU A 129 10.83 -8.25 22.94
N ALA A 130 9.70 -8.05 23.63
CA ALA A 130 8.35 -7.81 23.13
C ALA A 130 7.61 -8.96 22.44
N ALA A 131 6.80 -9.68 23.23
CA ALA A 131 5.60 -10.35 22.74
C ALA A 131 4.43 -10.09 23.70
N PRO A 132 3.32 -9.45 23.26
CA PRO A 132 2.06 -9.48 23.99
C PRO A 132 1.38 -10.83 23.76
N LEU A 133 1.17 -11.57 24.84
CA LEU A 133 0.36 -12.79 24.85
C LEU A 133 -1.10 -12.39 25.18
N MET A 134 -2.04 -12.71 24.29
CA MET A 134 -3.48 -12.51 24.50
C MET A 134 -4.14 -13.74 25.14
N ALA A 135 -5.11 -13.44 26.02
CA ALA A 135 -6.37 -14.14 26.29
C ALA A 135 -6.44 -15.32 27.28
N ALA A 136 -7.11 -15.04 28.41
CA ALA A 136 -8.16 -15.84 29.07
C ALA A 136 -8.92 -14.86 29.98
N GLY A 137 -10.24 -14.71 30.08
CA GLY A 137 -11.44 -15.32 29.52
C GLY A 137 -12.63 -14.84 30.38
N ALA A 138 -13.78 -14.54 29.75
CA ALA A 138 -15.15 -14.48 30.29
C ALA A 138 -15.59 -13.40 31.33
N GLY A 139 -16.58 -12.60 30.94
CA GLY A 139 -17.83 -12.39 31.69
C GLY A 139 -17.92 -11.25 32.71
N ALA A 140 -18.63 -10.16 32.37
CA ALA A 140 -19.61 -9.53 33.25
C ALA A 140 -20.47 -8.50 32.48
N ILE A 141 -21.77 -8.61 32.73
CA ILE A 141 -22.90 -7.88 32.19
C ILE A 141 -23.27 -6.79 33.23
N ILE A 142 -23.57 -5.56 32.77
CA ILE A 142 -24.45 -4.51 33.37
C ILE A 142 -24.29 -4.17 34.88
N GLY A 143 -24.01 -2.89 35.20
CA GLY A 143 -24.69 -2.15 36.29
C GLY A 143 -23.87 -1.52 37.45
N GLY A 144 -23.91 -0.17 37.54
CA GLY A 144 -23.86 0.69 38.76
C GLY A 144 -22.51 0.93 39.45
N ALA A 145 -22.03 2.13 39.82
CA ALA A 145 -22.57 3.50 40.00
C ALA A 145 -21.40 4.51 39.77
N GLY A 146 -21.52 5.65 39.04
CA GLY A 146 -22.23 6.91 39.35
C GLY A 146 -21.37 7.80 40.27
N ALA A 147 -20.94 9.05 39.99
CA ALA A 147 -21.25 10.12 39.04
C ALA A 147 -19.97 11.02 38.90
N ALA A 148 -19.71 11.84 37.87
CA ALA A 148 -20.57 12.84 37.26
C ALA A 148 -20.26 13.07 35.77
N ALA A 149 -21.34 13.12 35.00
CA ALA A 149 -21.38 13.63 33.65
C ALA A 149 -21.49 15.16 33.68
N LEU A 150 -20.68 15.85 32.87
CA LEU A 150 -21.04 16.96 31.97
C LEU A 150 -19.76 17.71 31.56
N GLY A 151 -19.37 17.58 30.29
CA GLY A 151 -18.24 18.31 29.69
C GLY A 151 -17.88 17.79 28.29
N SER A 152 -18.85 17.79 27.38
CA SER A 152 -18.76 17.43 25.93
C SER A 152 -18.27 16.01 25.56
N ALA A 153 -19.25 15.12 25.42
CA ALA A 153 -19.15 13.87 24.68
C ALA A 153 -18.92 14.16 23.18
N THR A 154 -17.69 14.00 22.70
CA THR A 154 -17.31 13.71 21.28
C THR A 154 -15.78 13.51 21.14
N GLY A 155 -15.08 13.09 22.19
CA GLY A 155 -13.68 12.65 22.06
C GLY A 155 -13.64 11.26 21.46
N ILE A 156 -13.67 11.15 20.12
CA ILE A 156 -13.48 9.86 19.47
C ILE A 156 -12.00 9.51 19.58
N ALA A 157 -11.68 8.69 20.59
CA ALA A 157 -10.40 8.00 20.65
C ALA A 157 -10.32 7.10 19.41
N VAL A 158 -9.67 7.58 18.34
CA VAL A 158 -9.31 6.77 17.19
C VAL A 158 -8.25 5.79 17.69
N PRO A 159 -8.56 4.48 17.82
CA PRO A 159 -7.54 3.52 18.21
C PRO A 159 -6.41 3.58 17.17
N PRO A 160 -5.13 3.61 17.59
CA PRO A 160 -4.04 3.59 16.65
C PRO A 160 -4.17 2.36 15.73
N PRO A 161 -3.92 2.53 14.43
CA PRO A 161 -4.07 1.45 13.47
C PRO A 161 -3.22 0.23 13.86
N SER A 162 -3.82 -0.95 13.84
CA SER A 162 -3.15 -2.19 14.29
C SER A 162 -2.29 -2.85 13.20
N PHE A 163 -1.89 -2.12 12.15
CA PHE A 163 -0.89 -2.62 11.19
C PHE A 163 0.53 -2.61 11.78
N SER A 164 0.86 -1.57 12.55
CA SER A 164 2.18 -1.40 13.19
C SER A 164 2.40 -2.32 14.39
N SER A 165 1.31 -2.80 15.03
CA SER A 165 1.37 -3.75 16.15
C SER A 165 1.25 -5.21 15.67
N GLY A 166 2.12 -5.62 14.76
CA GLY A 166 2.47 -7.03 14.54
C GLY A 166 1.32 -7.96 14.15
N TYR A 167 0.55 -7.63 13.11
CA TYR A 167 -0.27 -8.65 12.43
C TYR A 167 0.67 -9.64 11.74
N LYS A 168 1.10 -10.65 12.50
CA LYS A 168 1.85 -11.80 12.02
C LYS A 168 0.96 -13.01 12.22
N MET A 169 0.63 -13.69 11.12
CA MET A 169 -0.23 -14.86 11.16
C MET A 169 0.43 -15.94 12.04
N LYS A 170 -0.17 -16.25 13.19
CA LYS A 170 0.36 -17.25 14.15
C LYS A 170 0.00 -18.70 13.78
N LYS A 171 -0.88 -18.91 12.78
CA LYS A 171 -1.33 -20.22 12.30
C LYS A 171 -1.74 -20.12 10.83
N ARG A 172 -1.39 -21.12 10.01
CA ARG A 172 -1.73 -21.18 8.58
C ARG A 172 -3.23 -20.97 8.37
N VAL A 173 -3.60 -20.05 7.48
CA VAL A 173 -4.99 -19.82 7.04
C VAL A 173 -5.12 -20.44 5.66
N GLY A 174 -5.73 -21.62 5.59
CA GLY A 174 -5.84 -22.38 4.35
C GLY A 174 -4.47 -22.76 3.77
N GLU A 175 -4.24 -22.40 2.51
CA GLU A 175 -2.98 -22.66 1.79
C GLU A 175 -1.89 -21.60 2.05
N ILE A 176 -2.20 -20.48 2.71
CA ILE A 176 -1.24 -19.39 2.94
C ILE A 176 -0.28 -19.75 4.07
N GLU A 177 1.02 -19.70 3.78
CA GLU A 177 2.10 -20.03 4.73
C GLU A 177 2.69 -18.79 5.38
N GLU A 178 2.73 -17.67 4.64
CA GLU A 178 3.26 -16.41 5.13
C GLU A 178 2.33 -15.25 4.76
N PHE A 179 1.98 -14.46 5.77
CA PHE A 179 1.21 -13.24 5.61
C PHE A 179 1.52 -12.27 6.77
N ALA A 180 2.05 -11.10 6.44
CA ALA A 180 2.35 -10.05 7.39
C ALA A 180 2.41 -8.68 6.71
N PHE A 181 2.37 -7.61 7.50
CA PHE A 181 2.59 -6.24 7.02
C PHE A 181 3.90 -5.71 7.56
N ASP A 182 4.73 -5.18 6.67
CA ASP A 182 5.98 -4.51 7.01
C ASP A 182 5.85 -3.02 6.86
N THR A 183 6.32 -2.27 7.84
CA THR A 183 6.36 -0.81 7.76
C THR A 183 7.35 -0.36 6.69
N LEU A 184 6.89 0.51 5.79
CA LEU A 184 7.74 1.25 4.84
C LEU A 184 8.13 2.62 5.39
N THR A 185 7.18 3.32 5.99
CA THR A 185 7.40 4.64 6.60
C THR A 185 6.81 4.65 8.01
N GLU A 186 7.61 5.08 8.98
CA GLU A 186 7.15 5.28 10.35
C GLU A 186 6.45 6.63 10.44
N GLY A 187 5.12 6.60 10.48
CA GLY A 187 4.29 7.79 10.55
C GLY A 187 2.86 7.43 10.95
N ARG A 188 2.08 8.45 11.32
CA ARG A 188 0.63 8.34 11.53
C ARG A 188 -0.06 9.17 10.47
N GLY A 189 -1.08 8.62 9.83
CA GLY A 189 -1.84 9.34 8.81
C GLY A 189 -3.33 9.05 8.86
N LEU A 190 -4.12 10.00 8.35
CA LEU A 190 -5.53 9.76 8.05
C LEU A 190 -5.72 8.89 6.81
N HIS A 191 -4.66 8.58 6.07
CA HIS A 191 -4.67 7.73 4.87
C HIS A 191 -3.48 6.77 4.88
N VAL A 192 -3.69 5.57 4.34
CA VAL A 192 -2.69 4.49 4.32
C VAL A 192 -2.41 4.06 2.89
N THR A 193 -1.13 3.89 2.57
CA THR A 193 -0.72 3.24 1.33
C THR A 193 -0.20 1.84 1.64
N LEU A 194 -0.77 0.84 0.98
CA LEU A 194 -0.31 -0.55 1.03
C LEU A 194 0.30 -0.93 -0.32
N ALA A 195 1.61 -1.18 -0.30
CA ALA A 195 2.38 -1.66 -1.42
C ALA A 195 2.44 -3.19 -1.46
N VAL A 196 2.38 -3.78 -2.65
CA VAL A 196 2.37 -5.24 -2.84
C VAL A 196 3.30 -5.64 -3.98
N SER A 197 4.43 -6.26 -3.62
CA SER A 197 5.41 -6.76 -4.60
C SER A 197 4.93 -8.04 -5.27
N GLY A 198 5.31 -8.26 -6.54
CA GLY A 198 4.84 -9.40 -7.34
C GLY A 198 5.86 -10.48 -7.67
N TRP A 199 7.14 -10.22 -7.42
CA TRP A 199 8.25 -11.17 -7.44
C TRP A 199 9.43 -10.48 -6.77
N LEU A 200 10.44 -11.25 -6.38
CA LEU A 200 11.61 -10.79 -5.63
C LEU A 200 12.86 -11.35 -6.30
N SER A 201 13.96 -10.60 -6.34
CA SER A 201 15.26 -11.13 -6.73
C SER A 201 16.25 -10.95 -5.60
N ASP A 202 17.26 -11.82 -5.57
CA ASP A 202 18.41 -11.64 -4.69
C ASP A 202 19.18 -10.38 -5.10
N ASP A 203 19.73 -9.71 -4.10
CA ASP A 203 20.60 -8.56 -4.33
C ASP A 203 21.99 -9.02 -4.80
N GLU A 204 22.56 -8.28 -5.75
CA GLU A 204 24.00 -8.23 -5.96
C GLU A 204 24.67 -7.80 -4.63
N PRO A 205 25.75 -8.46 -4.17
CA PRO A 205 26.37 -8.24 -2.86
C PRO A 205 27.12 -6.89 -2.69
N GLY A 206 26.68 -5.82 -3.36
CA GLY A 206 27.36 -4.51 -3.40
C GLY A 206 26.77 -3.42 -2.49
N GLU A 207 25.50 -3.49 -2.09
CA GLU A 207 24.85 -2.42 -1.31
C GLU A 207 24.81 -2.67 0.22
N TYR A 208 25.30 -3.83 0.68
CA TYR A 208 25.25 -4.21 2.10
C TYR A 208 26.43 -3.72 2.94
N LEU A 209 27.44 -3.06 2.34
CA LEU A 209 28.64 -2.66 3.07
C LEU A 209 28.43 -1.48 4.03
N LEU A 210 27.27 -0.83 4.05
CA LEU A 210 26.98 0.25 5.01
C LEU A 210 26.11 -0.18 6.21
N TRP A 211 25.65 -1.44 6.27
CA TRP A 211 24.85 -1.95 7.40
C TRP A 211 25.41 -3.25 8.00
N GLY A 212 26.67 -3.57 7.71
CA GLY A 212 27.32 -4.82 8.09
C GLY A 212 27.99 -4.80 9.45
N LEU A 213 27.23 -4.91 10.54
CA LEU A 213 27.69 -5.54 11.79
C LEU A 213 26.50 -6.22 12.49
N CYS A 214 25.93 -7.25 11.87
CA CYS A 214 25.04 -8.18 12.58
C CYS A 214 25.36 -9.64 12.22
N LEU A 215 26.02 -10.25 13.19
CA LEU A 215 26.27 -11.67 13.49
C LEU A 215 25.47 -12.72 12.69
N TYR A 216 26.25 -13.69 12.20
CA TYR A 216 25.88 -14.97 11.59
C TYR A 216 24.66 -15.64 12.27
N ASN A 217 23.73 -16.12 11.44
CA ASN A 217 22.44 -16.80 11.73
C ASN A 217 21.16 -15.93 11.90
N LEU A 218 21.23 -14.59 11.86
CA LEU A 218 20.05 -13.70 11.81
C LEU A 218 19.76 -13.13 10.40
N CYS A 219 20.65 -13.37 9.43
CA CYS A 219 20.65 -12.72 8.12
C CYS A 219 19.44 -13.08 7.24
N VAL A 220 18.96 -14.33 7.32
CA VAL A 220 17.91 -14.85 6.43
C VAL A 220 16.57 -14.11 6.59
N LEU A 221 16.17 -13.70 7.80
CA LEU A 221 14.92 -12.93 8.00
C LEU A 221 15.05 -11.45 7.63
N LEU A 222 16.27 -10.89 7.65
CA LEU A 222 16.53 -9.50 7.27
C LEU A 222 16.61 -9.36 5.73
N GLU A 223 17.14 -10.37 5.04
CA GLU A 223 17.26 -10.41 3.58
C GLU A 223 15.90 -10.29 2.86
N PHE A 224 14.87 -11.07 3.26
CA PHE A 224 13.53 -10.99 2.64
C PHE A 224 12.85 -9.64 2.86
N GLY A 225 13.03 -9.04 4.05
CA GLY A 225 12.46 -7.73 4.38
C GLY A 225 13.03 -6.60 3.51
N CYS A 226 14.30 -6.69 3.12
CA CYS A 226 14.95 -5.73 2.24
C CYS A 226 14.48 -5.86 0.78
N ALA A 227 14.40 -7.08 0.25
CA ALA A 227 13.97 -7.33 -1.13
C ALA A 227 12.53 -6.88 -1.40
N LEU A 228 11.61 -7.11 -0.45
CA LEU A 228 10.21 -6.68 -0.57
C LEU A 228 10.03 -5.17 -0.61
N LYS A 229 10.84 -4.43 0.16
CA LYS A 229 10.76 -2.97 0.28
C LYS A 229 11.49 -2.22 -0.83
N LYS A 230 12.45 -2.88 -1.51
CA LYS A 230 13.31 -2.28 -2.53
C LYS A 230 12.55 -1.55 -3.65
N PRO A 231 11.49 -2.10 -4.26
CA PRO A 231 10.74 -1.39 -5.30
C PRO A 231 10.10 -0.10 -4.75
N TRP A 232 9.81 -0.05 -3.45
CA TRP A 232 9.02 1.00 -2.82
C TRP A 232 9.88 2.07 -2.12
N ARG A 233 11.20 2.07 -2.31
CA ARG A 233 12.12 3.02 -1.66
C ARG A 233 11.76 4.49 -1.89
N THR A 234 11.18 4.81 -3.04
CA THR A 234 10.78 6.19 -3.41
C THR A 234 9.30 6.46 -3.19
N LEU A 235 8.50 5.47 -2.77
CA LEU A 235 7.06 5.63 -2.59
C LEU A 235 6.79 6.57 -1.40
N GLN A 236 6.06 7.65 -1.65
CA GLN A 236 5.70 8.65 -0.63
C GLN A 236 4.27 9.15 -0.85
N ASN A 237 3.35 8.22 -1.07
CA ASN A 237 1.96 8.55 -1.37
C ASN A 237 1.15 8.89 -0.10
N SER A 238 1.63 8.49 1.06
CA SER A 238 1.05 8.80 2.37
C SER A 238 2.11 8.82 3.45
N ARG A 239 1.81 9.44 4.59
CA ARG A 239 2.71 9.44 5.77
C ARG A 239 2.87 8.06 6.40
N GLU A 240 1.84 7.24 6.29
CA GLU A 240 1.84 5.87 6.83
C GLU A 240 1.73 4.87 5.69
N GLN A 241 2.77 4.06 5.53
CA GLN A 241 2.95 3.16 4.39
C GLN A 241 3.39 1.78 4.84
N TYR A 242 2.82 0.75 4.22
CA TYR A 242 3.12 -0.65 4.50
C TYR A 242 3.43 -1.40 3.22
N CYS A 243 4.24 -2.45 3.32
CA CYS A 243 4.41 -3.47 2.31
C CYS A 243 3.77 -4.77 2.80
N LEU A 244 3.00 -5.43 1.95
CA LEU A 244 2.50 -6.77 2.23
C LEU A 244 3.63 -7.78 2.04
N ARG A 245 4.00 -8.49 3.11
CA ARG A 245 4.85 -9.69 3.06
C ARG A 245 3.95 -10.91 2.92
N TYR A 246 4.10 -11.64 1.82
CA TYR A 246 3.38 -12.89 1.59
C TYR A 246 4.23 -13.83 0.77
N GLU A 247 4.18 -15.12 1.09
CA GLU A 247 4.77 -16.20 0.28
C GLU A 247 6.19 -15.91 -0.23
N SER A 248 7.04 -15.28 0.60
CA SER A 248 8.30 -14.66 0.14
C SER A 248 9.25 -15.68 -0.48
N SER A 249 9.27 -16.91 0.05
CA SER A 249 10.04 -18.03 -0.51
C SER A 249 9.64 -18.31 -1.96
N TYR A 250 8.33 -18.43 -2.23
CA TYR A 250 7.81 -18.68 -3.57
C TYR A 250 8.02 -17.49 -4.51
N LEU A 251 7.90 -16.26 -4.00
CA LEU A 251 8.15 -15.05 -4.79
C LEU A 251 9.63 -14.90 -5.19
N LEU A 252 10.56 -15.38 -4.37
CA LEU A 252 11.99 -15.44 -4.70
C LEU A 252 12.31 -16.56 -5.67
N GLU A 253 11.78 -17.77 -5.45
CA GLU A 253 11.89 -18.87 -6.42
C GLU A 253 11.38 -18.43 -7.79
N LEU A 254 10.27 -17.68 -7.82
CA LEU A 254 9.76 -17.10 -9.05
C LEU A 254 10.71 -16.07 -9.66
N GLY A 255 11.29 -15.16 -8.87
CA GLY A 255 12.22 -14.18 -9.42
C GLY A 255 13.49 -14.83 -9.97
N HIS A 256 14.04 -15.84 -9.29
CA HIS A 256 15.15 -16.64 -9.84
C HIS A 256 14.78 -17.30 -11.17
N ALA A 257 13.57 -17.86 -11.28
CA ALA A 257 13.08 -18.44 -12.53
C ALA A 257 12.93 -17.38 -13.65
N ILE A 258 12.45 -16.17 -13.31
CA ILE A 258 12.33 -15.04 -14.24
C ILE A 258 13.73 -14.59 -14.71
N ASP A 259 14.68 -14.43 -13.80
CA ASP A 259 16.04 -13.99 -14.10
C ASP A 259 16.80 -15.03 -14.94
N TYR A 260 16.62 -16.32 -14.65
CA TYR A 260 17.15 -17.42 -15.45
C TYR A 260 16.59 -17.39 -16.87
N LEU A 261 15.27 -17.29 -17.02
CA LEU A 261 14.61 -17.24 -18.33
C LEU A 261 15.00 -16.00 -19.13
N PHE A 262 15.14 -14.84 -18.47
CA PHE A 262 15.64 -13.61 -19.09
C PHE A 262 17.08 -13.76 -19.57
N SER A 263 17.97 -14.27 -18.72
CA SER A 263 19.38 -14.50 -19.07
C SER A 263 19.53 -15.49 -20.23
N PHE A 264 18.72 -16.55 -20.24
CA PHE A 264 18.67 -17.50 -21.34
C PHE A 264 18.19 -16.85 -22.64
N ALA A 265 17.11 -16.06 -22.60
CA ALA A 265 16.59 -15.36 -23.77
C ALA A 265 17.62 -14.36 -24.34
N VAL A 266 18.33 -13.62 -23.48
CA VAL A 266 19.40 -12.69 -23.89
C VAL A 266 20.58 -13.45 -24.51
N SER A 267 21.02 -14.56 -23.91
CA SER A 267 22.10 -15.40 -24.45
C SER A 267 21.74 -15.96 -25.83
N MET A 268 20.52 -16.46 -25.99
CA MET A 268 20.03 -16.92 -27.30
C MET A 268 19.97 -15.78 -28.32
N ALA A 269 19.47 -14.61 -27.94
CA ALA A 269 19.41 -13.45 -28.83
C ALA A 269 20.82 -12.99 -29.25
N ALA A 270 21.80 -13.02 -28.35
CA ALA A 270 23.19 -12.72 -28.66
C ALA A 270 23.79 -13.76 -29.63
N GLN A 271 23.55 -15.06 -29.39
CA GLN A 271 24.01 -16.12 -30.30
C GLN A 271 23.39 -15.98 -31.69
N GLU A 272 22.10 -15.67 -31.81
CA GLU A 272 21.46 -15.43 -33.10
C GLU A 272 22.01 -14.16 -33.77
N ALA A 273 22.15 -13.05 -33.05
CA ALA A 273 22.75 -11.83 -33.59
C ALA A 273 24.17 -12.06 -34.12
N LEU A 274 24.97 -12.90 -33.45
CA LEU A 274 26.30 -13.32 -33.92
C LEU A 274 26.24 -14.21 -35.17
N LYS A 275 25.23 -15.07 -35.31
CA LYS A 275 25.02 -15.84 -36.56
C LYS A 275 24.71 -14.93 -37.73
N TYR A 276 23.92 -13.87 -37.52
CA TYR A 276 23.60 -12.90 -38.58
C TYR A 276 24.79 -12.01 -38.98
N THR A 277 25.76 -11.77 -38.10
CA THR A 277 26.97 -11.00 -38.43
C THR A 277 28.12 -11.84 -39.01
N ILE A 278 28.16 -13.15 -38.74
CA ILE A 278 29.23 -14.04 -39.22
C ILE A 278 28.80 -14.90 -40.42
N LEU A 279 27.50 -15.10 -40.64
CA LEU A 279 26.97 -15.95 -41.72
C LEU A 279 25.87 -15.22 -42.53
N SER A 280 26.26 -14.41 -43.51
CA SER A 280 25.34 -13.68 -44.41
C SER A 280 24.55 -14.58 -45.39
N GLY A 281 24.36 -15.87 -45.10
CA GLY A 281 24.03 -16.88 -46.10
C GLY A 281 22.78 -17.75 -45.89
N LEU A 282 22.47 -18.26 -44.69
CA LEU A 282 21.37 -19.24 -44.53
C LEU A 282 20.77 -19.29 -43.12
N ILE A 283 19.48 -18.94 -43.06
CA ILE A 283 18.35 -19.38 -42.20
C ILE A 283 18.65 -19.75 -40.73
N ALA A 284 17.98 -19.05 -39.80
CA ALA A 284 16.98 -19.65 -38.90
C ALA A 284 16.10 -18.62 -38.16
N ALA A 285 14.98 -18.22 -38.78
CA ALA A 285 13.92 -17.43 -38.13
C ALA A 285 12.96 -18.27 -37.27
N ILE A 286 13.24 -19.57 -37.04
CA ILE A 286 12.28 -20.55 -36.48
C ILE A 286 12.79 -21.20 -35.17
N THR A 287 14.02 -20.94 -34.72
CA THR A 287 14.57 -21.57 -33.50
C THR A 287 14.04 -20.95 -32.20
N TRP A 288 13.60 -19.69 -32.24
CA TRP A 288 13.16 -18.91 -31.06
C TRP A 288 11.99 -19.57 -30.27
N PRO A 289 10.95 -20.15 -30.90
CA PRO A 289 9.79 -20.67 -30.15
C PRO A 289 10.02 -22.01 -29.44
N ALA A 290 10.81 -22.94 -30.00
CA ALA A 290 10.85 -24.31 -29.50
C ALA A 290 11.71 -24.50 -28.24
N THR A 291 12.90 -23.88 -28.21
CA THR A 291 13.83 -24.02 -27.07
C THR A 291 13.34 -23.23 -25.84
N LEU A 292 12.72 -22.07 -26.04
CA LEU A 292 12.08 -21.34 -24.94
C LEU A 292 10.93 -22.12 -24.33
N VAL A 293 10.10 -22.80 -25.14
CA VAL A 293 9.01 -23.65 -24.63
C VAL A 293 9.55 -24.81 -23.78
N MET A 294 10.71 -25.38 -24.10
CA MET A 294 11.33 -26.40 -23.25
C MET A 294 11.77 -25.84 -21.88
N VAL A 295 12.33 -24.64 -21.86
CA VAL A 295 12.75 -23.96 -20.62
C VAL A 295 11.55 -23.40 -19.84
N ALA A 296 10.40 -23.19 -20.49
CA ALA A 296 9.16 -22.77 -19.84
C ALA A 296 8.72 -23.74 -18.73
N GLY A 297 9.00 -25.03 -18.87
CA GLY A 297 8.69 -26.02 -17.83
C GLY A 297 9.37 -25.74 -16.48
N VAL A 298 10.49 -25.01 -16.47
CA VAL A 298 11.20 -24.61 -15.25
C VAL A 298 10.46 -23.52 -14.49
N ILE A 299 9.81 -22.59 -15.22
CA ILE A 299 9.04 -21.48 -14.63
C ILE A 299 7.58 -21.82 -14.39
N ASP A 300 7.00 -22.78 -15.14
CA ASP A 300 5.58 -23.14 -15.04
C ASP A 300 5.17 -23.57 -13.63
N ASN A 301 6.04 -24.27 -12.90
CA ASN A 301 5.78 -24.68 -11.52
C ASN A 301 5.81 -23.49 -10.53
N PRO A 302 6.92 -22.72 -10.39
CA PRO A 302 6.92 -21.52 -9.54
C PRO A 302 5.83 -20.50 -9.91
N TRP A 303 5.62 -20.24 -11.20
CA TRP A 303 4.59 -19.32 -11.68
C TRP A 303 3.18 -19.81 -11.34
N GLY A 304 2.87 -21.08 -11.64
CA GLY A 304 1.56 -21.66 -11.34
C GLY A 304 1.21 -21.63 -9.86
N VAL A 305 2.18 -21.95 -9.00
CA VAL A 305 2.04 -21.87 -7.54
C VAL A 305 1.76 -20.43 -7.11
N CYS A 306 2.55 -19.47 -7.57
CA CYS A 306 2.37 -18.06 -7.17
C CYS A 306 1.08 -17.45 -7.75
N ILE A 307 0.60 -17.89 -8.92
CA ILE A 307 -0.68 -17.49 -9.51
C ILE A 307 -1.87 -17.95 -8.66
N ARG A 308 -1.82 -19.16 -8.10
CA ARG A 308 -2.84 -19.68 -7.18
C ARG A 308 -2.76 -18.98 -5.83
N ARG A 309 -1.57 -18.91 -5.23
CA ARG A 309 -1.33 -18.31 -3.91
C ARG A 309 -1.66 -16.82 -3.89
N SER A 310 -1.29 -16.05 -4.91
CA SER A 310 -1.65 -14.61 -5.00
C SER A 310 -3.16 -14.35 -4.99
N ALA A 311 -3.97 -15.23 -5.59
CA ALA A 311 -5.42 -15.11 -5.54
C ALA A 311 -5.98 -15.38 -4.12
N GLU A 312 -5.39 -16.32 -3.39
CA GLU A 312 -5.77 -16.64 -2.01
C GLU A 312 -5.35 -15.52 -1.04
N VAL A 313 -4.11 -15.03 -1.17
CA VAL A 313 -3.60 -13.86 -0.43
C VAL A 313 -4.49 -12.63 -0.67
N GLY A 314 -4.96 -12.41 -1.90
CA GLY A 314 -5.92 -11.35 -2.20
C GLY A 314 -7.23 -11.49 -1.43
N ARG A 315 -7.80 -12.69 -1.35
CA ARG A 315 -9.03 -12.94 -0.56
C ARG A 315 -8.79 -12.70 0.92
N HIS A 316 -7.66 -13.15 1.46
CA HIS A 316 -7.34 -12.92 2.86
C HIS A 316 -7.11 -11.43 3.17
N LEU A 317 -6.44 -10.69 2.28
CA LEU A 317 -6.31 -9.25 2.39
C LEU A 317 -7.68 -8.55 2.39
N ALA A 318 -8.64 -9.02 1.59
CA ALA A 318 -10.00 -8.50 1.62
C ALA A 318 -10.66 -8.66 2.98
N GLU A 319 -10.48 -9.80 3.66
CA GLU A 319 -11.02 -10.04 5.00
C GLU A 319 -10.48 -9.03 6.02
N ILE A 320 -9.17 -8.78 5.99
CA ILE A 320 -8.50 -7.83 6.89
C ILE A 320 -9.01 -6.41 6.67
N LEU A 321 -9.13 -6.00 5.41
CA LEU A 321 -9.59 -4.66 5.04
C LEU A 321 -11.08 -4.46 5.38
N LEU A 322 -11.92 -5.48 5.16
CA LEU A 322 -13.34 -5.48 5.56
C LEU A 322 -13.52 -5.47 7.08
N ALA A 323 -12.63 -6.14 7.82
CA ALA A 323 -12.57 -6.09 9.27
C ALA A 323 -12.07 -4.74 9.81
N ARG A 324 -11.66 -3.81 8.93
CA ARG A 324 -11.19 -2.46 9.28
C ARG A 324 -10.07 -2.47 10.32
N GLN A 325 -9.12 -3.41 10.20
CA GLN A 325 -7.93 -3.47 11.09
C GLN A 325 -7.06 -2.20 11.01
N GLN A 326 -7.17 -1.45 9.89
CA GLN A 326 -6.52 -0.15 9.66
C GLN A 326 -7.25 0.97 10.39
N GLY A 327 -8.37 0.69 11.05
CA GLY A 327 -9.34 1.68 11.44
C GLY A 327 -10.26 2.07 10.28
N LYS A 328 -11.06 3.11 10.50
CA LYS A 328 -12.03 3.60 9.53
C LYS A 328 -11.45 4.74 8.69
N ARG A 329 -10.33 4.45 8.03
CA ARG A 329 -9.59 5.38 7.18
C ARG A 329 -9.37 4.84 5.77
N PRO A 330 -9.13 5.71 4.77
CA PRO A 330 -8.99 5.29 3.38
C PRO A 330 -7.65 4.57 3.15
N VAL A 331 -7.67 3.60 2.24
CA VAL A 331 -6.50 2.81 1.85
C VAL A 331 -6.26 2.93 0.35
N THR A 332 -5.04 3.26 -0.05
CA THR A 332 -4.57 3.14 -1.42
C THR A 332 -3.76 1.86 -1.59
N LEU A 333 -4.09 1.06 -2.59
CA LEU A 333 -3.39 -0.18 -2.91
C LEU A 333 -2.50 0.05 -4.14
N VAL A 334 -1.22 -0.29 -4.04
CA VAL A 334 -0.27 -0.20 -5.16
C VAL A 334 0.45 -1.54 -5.29
N GLY A 335 0.43 -2.14 -6.48
CA GLY A 335 1.12 -3.41 -6.68
C GLY A 335 1.52 -3.63 -8.12
N PHE A 336 2.58 -4.42 -8.30
CA PHE A 336 3.05 -4.82 -9.63
C PHE A 336 3.03 -6.34 -9.78
N SER A 337 2.94 -6.83 -11.02
CA SER A 337 2.96 -8.27 -11.34
C SER A 337 1.97 -9.08 -10.47
N LEU A 338 2.41 -10.14 -9.79
CA LEU A 338 1.54 -10.91 -8.90
C LEU A 338 1.02 -10.12 -7.70
N GLY A 339 1.68 -9.05 -7.28
CA GLY A 339 1.17 -8.14 -6.27
C GLY A 339 -0.02 -7.33 -6.77
N ALA A 340 -0.01 -6.94 -8.05
CA ALA A 340 -1.20 -6.40 -8.70
C ALA A 340 -2.32 -7.44 -8.78
N ARG A 341 -1.98 -8.72 -9.00
CA ARG A 341 -2.94 -9.83 -8.96
C ARG A 341 -3.56 -10.04 -7.56
N VAL A 342 -2.77 -9.92 -6.48
CA VAL A 342 -3.27 -9.90 -5.09
C VAL A 342 -4.33 -8.81 -4.93
N ILE A 343 -4.03 -7.58 -5.38
CA ILE A 343 -4.96 -6.44 -5.33
C ILE A 343 -6.23 -6.74 -6.13
N PHE A 344 -6.09 -7.25 -7.36
CA PHE A 344 -7.24 -7.59 -8.21
C PHE A 344 -8.20 -8.58 -7.53
N TYR A 345 -7.68 -9.67 -6.95
CA TYR A 345 -8.51 -10.66 -6.26
C TYR A 345 -9.04 -10.15 -4.92
N CYS A 346 -8.29 -9.29 -4.24
CA CYS A 346 -8.78 -8.58 -3.06
C CYS A 346 -10.02 -7.74 -3.38
N LEU A 347 -9.93 -6.85 -4.38
CA LEU A 347 -11.06 -6.02 -4.79
C LEU A 347 -12.25 -6.85 -5.29
N LYS A 348 -11.98 -7.91 -6.06
CA LYS A 348 -13.01 -8.82 -6.55
C LYS A 348 -13.74 -9.54 -5.41
N GLU A 349 -13.03 -9.92 -4.35
CA GLU A 349 -13.64 -10.55 -3.18
C GLU A 349 -14.42 -9.53 -2.33
N MET A 350 -13.86 -8.34 -2.10
CA MET A 350 -14.55 -7.24 -1.41
C MET A 350 -15.86 -6.86 -2.12
N ALA A 351 -15.88 -6.85 -3.46
CA ALA A 351 -17.05 -6.50 -4.24
C ALA A 351 -18.25 -7.45 -4.03
N LYS A 352 -18.03 -8.67 -3.52
CA LYS A 352 -19.09 -9.64 -3.20
C LYS A 352 -19.64 -9.46 -1.78
N ARG A 353 -18.90 -8.79 -0.89
CA ARG A 353 -19.24 -8.64 0.53
C ARG A 353 -20.02 -7.33 0.75
N LYS A 354 -20.73 -7.24 1.87
CA LYS A 354 -21.39 -6.00 2.32
C LYS A 354 -20.39 -5.12 3.09
N GLY A 355 -20.61 -3.80 3.09
CA GLY A 355 -19.75 -2.86 3.82
C GLY A 355 -18.35 -2.67 3.24
N CYS A 356 -18.18 -2.97 1.94
CA CYS A 356 -16.91 -2.81 1.24
C CYS A 356 -16.66 -1.38 0.75
N GLU A 357 -17.70 -0.55 0.74
CA GLU A 357 -17.66 0.84 0.32
C GLU A 357 -16.85 1.70 1.30
N GLY A 358 -16.15 2.70 0.78
CA GLY A 358 -15.43 3.67 1.61
C GLY A 358 -14.17 3.14 2.31
N ILE A 359 -13.67 1.96 1.89
CA ILE A 359 -12.36 1.43 2.32
C ILE A 359 -11.27 1.88 1.37
N ILE A 360 -11.45 1.56 0.08
CA ILE A 360 -10.42 1.77 -0.92
C ILE A 360 -10.60 3.14 -1.57
N GLU A 361 -9.53 3.93 -1.50
CA GLU A 361 -9.42 5.20 -2.23
C GLU A 361 -9.01 4.92 -3.67
N ASP A 362 -7.75 4.55 -3.87
CA ASP A 362 -7.15 4.26 -5.18
C ASP A 362 -6.64 2.82 -5.22
N ALA A 363 -6.69 2.20 -6.40
CA ALA A 363 -6.07 0.91 -6.68
C ALA A 363 -5.21 1.00 -7.93
N VAL A 364 -3.90 0.75 -7.78
CA VAL A 364 -2.90 0.84 -8.85
C VAL A 364 -2.34 -0.55 -9.12
N LEU A 365 -2.60 -1.06 -10.33
CA LEU A 365 -2.22 -2.38 -10.79
C LEU A 365 -1.25 -2.23 -11.96
N LEU A 366 0.01 -2.62 -11.75
CA LEU A 366 1.09 -2.49 -12.72
C LEU A 366 1.46 -3.87 -13.30
N GLY A 367 1.47 -4.03 -14.62
CA GLY A 367 1.86 -5.29 -15.26
C GLY A 367 1.06 -6.50 -14.78
N ALA A 368 -0.24 -6.31 -14.51
CA ALA A 368 -1.03 -7.31 -13.79
C ALA A 368 -1.36 -8.56 -14.64
N PRO A 369 -0.97 -9.78 -14.23
CA PRO A 369 -1.32 -11.03 -14.89
C PRO A 369 -2.75 -11.46 -14.53
N VAL A 370 -3.73 -10.65 -14.94
CA VAL A 370 -5.17 -10.85 -14.69
C VAL A 370 -5.98 -10.59 -15.95
N PRO A 371 -7.22 -11.10 -16.06
CA PRO A 371 -8.02 -10.90 -17.27
C PRO A 371 -8.34 -9.43 -17.54
N ALA A 372 -8.23 -9.00 -18.81
CA ALA A 372 -8.58 -7.63 -19.24
C ALA A 372 -10.07 -7.45 -19.59
N HIS A 373 -10.91 -8.46 -19.37
CA HIS A 373 -12.33 -8.40 -19.70
C HIS A 373 -13.06 -7.40 -18.79
N LYS A 374 -13.72 -6.39 -19.36
CA LYS A 374 -14.41 -5.33 -18.60
C LYS A 374 -15.38 -5.86 -17.52
N GLU A 375 -16.01 -7.01 -17.74
CA GLU A 375 -16.96 -7.62 -16.79
C GLU A 375 -16.29 -8.03 -15.47
N GLU A 376 -14.99 -8.34 -15.50
CA GLU A 376 -14.20 -8.66 -14.30
C GLU A 376 -13.88 -7.41 -13.47
N TRP A 377 -13.84 -6.23 -14.09
CA TRP A 377 -13.43 -4.97 -13.46
C TRP A 377 -14.61 -4.12 -12.99
N LYS A 378 -15.77 -4.21 -13.68
CA LYS A 378 -16.99 -3.47 -13.32
C LYS A 378 -17.37 -3.57 -11.84
N PRO A 379 -17.33 -4.74 -11.18
CA PRO A 379 -17.68 -4.86 -9.76
C PRO A 379 -16.82 -4.00 -8.83
N MET A 380 -15.57 -3.68 -9.23
CA MET A 380 -14.65 -2.89 -8.42
C MET A 380 -15.09 -1.43 -8.28
N ALA A 381 -15.95 -0.90 -9.16
CA ALA A 381 -16.51 0.46 -9.03
C ALA A 381 -17.28 0.69 -7.72
N ARG A 382 -17.77 -0.39 -7.10
CA ARG A 382 -18.43 -0.36 -5.80
C ARG A 382 -17.43 -0.23 -4.64
N VAL A 383 -16.23 -0.79 -4.80
CA VAL A 383 -15.21 -0.89 -3.75
C VAL A 383 -14.27 0.32 -3.79
N VAL A 384 -13.83 0.72 -4.98
CA VAL A 384 -12.84 1.78 -5.20
C VAL A 384 -13.54 3.11 -5.40
N SER A 385 -13.25 4.07 -4.52
CA SER A 385 -13.90 5.37 -4.50
C SER A 385 -13.32 6.31 -5.56
N GLY A 386 -12.00 6.32 -5.69
CA GLY A 386 -11.19 7.12 -6.59
C GLY A 386 -10.81 6.37 -7.87
N ARG A 387 -9.51 6.23 -8.13
CA ARG A 387 -8.94 5.72 -9.38
C ARG A 387 -8.66 4.22 -9.32
N ILE A 388 -9.00 3.53 -10.40
CA ILE A 388 -8.54 2.19 -10.72
C ILE A 388 -7.55 2.35 -11.87
N VAL A 389 -6.26 2.24 -11.57
CA VAL A 389 -5.18 2.42 -12.54
C VAL A 389 -4.70 1.07 -13.03
N ASN A 390 -4.71 0.87 -14.34
CA ASN A 390 -4.07 -0.25 -15.03
C ASN A 390 -2.86 0.28 -15.78
N GLY A 391 -1.68 0.11 -15.19
CA GLY A 391 -0.39 0.34 -15.84
C GLY A 391 -0.01 -0.89 -16.64
N TYR A 392 0.06 -0.78 -17.97
CA TYR A 392 0.33 -1.92 -18.84
C TYR A 392 1.50 -1.63 -19.78
N CYS A 393 2.23 -2.67 -20.15
CA CYS A 393 3.31 -2.59 -21.14
C CYS A 393 2.96 -3.51 -22.31
N ARG A 394 2.78 -2.93 -23.50
CA ARG A 394 2.52 -3.73 -24.71
C ARG A 394 3.72 -4.55 -25.12
N GLY A 395 4.92 -4.14 -24.70
CA GLY A 395 6.20 -4.78 -25.02
C GLY A 395 6.54 -5.97 -24.13
N ASP A 396 5.90 -6.15 -22.97
CA ASP A 396 6.31 -7.12 -21.95
C ASP A 396 6.34 -8.56 -22.52
N TRP A 397 7.55 -9.00 -22.84
CA TRP A 397 7.80 -10.26 -23.53
C TRP A 397 7.56 -11.45 -22.62
N LEU A 398 7.84 -11.32 -21.32
CA LEU A 398 7.68 -12.40 -20.33
C LEU A 398 6.19 -12.69 -20.13
N LEU A 399 5.38 -11.65 -19.88
CA LEU A 399 3.93 -11.84 -19.74
C LEU A 399 3.31 -12.39 -21.02
N LYS A 400 3.75 -11.93 -22.21
CA LYS A 400 3.31 -12.50 -23.48
C LYS A 400 3.67 -13.98 -23.60
N PHE A 401 4.87 -14.36 -23.19
CA PHE A 401 5.36 -15.72 -23.28
C PHE A 401 4.58 -16.65 -22.34
N LEU A 402 4.58 -16.36 -21.04
CA LEU A 402 3.95 -17.19 -20.01
C LEU A 402 2.45 -17.40 -20.24
N HIS A 403 1.74 -16.39 -20.73
CA HIS A 403 0.31 -16.56 -21.01
C HIS A 403 0.01 -17.26 -22.33
N ARG A 404 0.91 -17.21 -23.31
CA ARG A 404 0.75 -18.01 -24.54
C ARG A 404 0.94 -19.49 -24.26
N THR A 405 1.82 -19.85 -23.33
CA THR A 405 2.14 -21.24 -22.99
C THR A 405 1.21 -21.80 -21.92
N SER A 406 0.80 -20.99 -20.93
CA SER A 406 0.31 -21.53 -19.65
C SER A 406 -1.12 -21.09 -19.28
N SER A 407 -1.88 -20.36 -20.12
CA SER A 407 -3.24 -19.91 -19.77
C SER A 407 -4.20 -19.68 -20.94
N ALA A 408 -5.43 -20.20 -20.84
CA ALA A 408 -6.51 -20.04 -21.83
C ALA A 408 -7.07 -18.60 -21.97
N THR A 409 -6.60 -17.64 -21.16
CA THR A 409 -7.03 -16.24 -21.24
C THR A 409 -6.15 -15.46 -22.22
N LEU A 410 -6.68 -15.23 -23.42
CA LEU A 410 -6.00 -14.51 -24.51
C LEU A 410 -5.81 -13.00 -24.23
N LYS A 411 -6.46 -12.44 -23.21
CA LYS A 411 -6.45 -10.99 -22.91
C LYS A 411 -6.07 -10.70 -21.46
N ILE A 412 -4.86 -10.19 -21.26
CA ILE A 412 -4.28 -9.84 -19.96
C ILE A 412 -4.27 -8.32 -19.77
N ALA A 413 -4.55 -7.84 -18.57
CA ALA A 413 -4.57 -6.41 -18.24
C ALA A 413 -3.16 -5.79 -18.30
N GLY A 414 -2.13 -6.50 -17.85
CA GLY A 414 -0.74 -6.02 -17.91
C GLY A 414 -0.16 -5.81 -19.31
N LEU A 415 -0.84 -6.27 -20.37
CA LEU A 415 -0.42 -6.11 -21.77
C LEU A 415 -1.27 -5.13 -22.58
N GLN A 416 -2.41 -4.68 -22.06
CA GLN A 416 -3.34 -3.85 -22.83
C GLN A 416 -4.27 -3.03 -21.94
N ALA A 417 -4.83 -1.97 -22.52
CA ALA A 417 -5.89 -1.20 -21.88
C ALA A 417 -7.17 -2.02 -21.65
N ILE A 418 -7.78 -1.85 -20.49
CA ILE A 418 -9.11 -2.38 -20.15
C ILE A 418 -10.15 -1.48 -20.82
N ARG A 419 -10.89 -2.04 -21.78
CA ARG A 419 -11.93 -1.32 -22.53
C ARG A 419 -13.22 -1.20 -21.72
N TRP A 420 -13.18 -0.41 -20.66
CA TRP A 420 -14.31 -0.10 -19.80
C TRP A 420 -14.47 1.41 -19.69
N ASN A 421 -15.56 1.95 -20.26
CA ASN A 421 -15.87 3.37 -20.16
C ASN A 421 -16.43 3.67 -18.75
N ASN A 422 -15.54 4.07 -17.84
CA ASN A 422 -15.88 4.50 -16.50
C ASN A 422 -14.92 5.61 -16.08
N ARG A 423 -15.43 6.67 -15.44
CA ARG A 423 -14.63 7.80 -14.93
C ARG A 423 -13.50 7.39 -13.97
N ARG A 424 -13.61 6.21 -13.34
CA ARG A 424 -12.62 5.68 -12.40
C ARG A 424 -11.55 4.82 -13.06
N MET A 425 -11.73 4.38 -14.32
CA MET A 425 -10.77 3.49 -14.99
C MET A 425 -9.72 4.30 -15.74
N PHE A 426 -8.47 4.23 -15.28
CA PHE A 426 -7.32 4.90 -15.88
C PHE A 426 -6.37 3.87 -16.46
N ASN A 427 -6.26 3.81 -17.78
CA ASN A 427 -5.28 2.97 -18.44
C ASN A 427 -4.04 3.81 -18.75
N VAL A 428 -2.89 3.40 -18.23
CA VAL A 428 -1.60 4.08 -18.45
C VAL A 428 -0.70 3.14 -19.24
N ASP A 429 -0.28 3.58 -20.41
CA ASP A 429 0.66 2.84 -21.24
C ASP A 429 2.08 3.13 -20.76
N LEU A 430 2.76 2.10 -20.27
CA LEU A 430 4.12 2.19 -19.73
C LEU A 430 5.16 1.72 -20.75
N SER A 431 4.79 1.46 -22.01
CA SER A 431 5.69 0.88 -23.01
C SER A 431 6.94 1.73 -23.30
N ASP A 432 6.89 3.04 -23.05
CA ASP A 432 8.04 3.95 -23.21
C ASP A 432 9.03 3.87 -22.03
N VAL A 433 8.57 3.41 -20.86
CA VAL A 433 9.37 3.30 -19.63
C VAL A 433 9.82 1.85 -19.39
N VAL A 434 8.90 0.90 -19.59
CA VAL A 434 9.06 -0.52 -19.31
C VAL A 434 9.28 -1.26 -20.63
N SER A 435 10.46 -1.83 -20.82
CA SER A 435 10.77 -2.65 -21.99
C SER A 435 10.53 -4.15 -21.76
N GLY A 436 10.49 -4.57 -20.48
CA GLY A 436 10.20 -5.95 -20.08
C GLY A 436 9.79 -6.05 -18.61
N HIS A 437 9.35 -7.23 -18.17
CA HIS A 437 8.78 -7.42 -16.83
C HIS A 437 9.74 -7.11 -15.67
N THR A 438 11.05 -7.30 -15.89
CA THR A 438 12.08 -7.00 -14.88
C THR A 438 12.26 -5.49 -14.65
N ASP A 439 11.84 -4.65 -15.58
CA ASP A 439 11.94 -3.19 -15.47
C ASP A 439 10.98 -2.61 -14.42
N TYR A 440 9.88 -3.30 -14.08
CA TYR A 440 8.95 -2.81 -13.06
C TYR A 440 9.64 -2.55 -11.72
N VAL A 441 10.56 -3.44 -11.31
CA VAL A 441 11.33 -3.26 -10.07
C VAL A 441 12.43 -2.21 -10.23
N LYS A 442 13.12 -2.20 -11.39
CA LYS A 442 14.28 -1.33 -11.64
C LYS A 442 13.92 0.14 -11.84
N LYS A 443 12.73 0.41 -12.41
CA LYS A 443 12.26 1.75 -12.80
C LYS A 443 11.01 2.16 -12.01
N MET A 444 10.80 1.60 -10.81
CA MET A 444 9.57 1.80 -10.05
C MET A 444 9.33 3.28 -9.75
N ASP A 445 10.37 4.05 -9.46
CA ASP A 445 10.32 5.50 -9.26
C ASP A 445 9.70 6.24 -10.46
N ILE A 446 10.15 5.94 -11.68
CA ILE A 446 9.64 6.54 -12.92
C ILE A 446 8.20 6.08 -13.16
N ILE A 447 7.92 4.80 -12.92
CA ILE A 447 6.59 4.22 -13.11
C ILE A 447 5.57 4.86 -12.16
N LEU A 448 5.91 5.03 -10.87
CA LEU A 448 5.04 5.67 -9.87
C LEU A 448 4.69 7.10 -10.30
N LYS A 449 5.69 7.88 -10.74
CA LYS A 449 5.46 9.23 -11.30
C LYS A 449 4.53 9.19 -12.52
N ALA A 450 4.77 8.26 -13.45
CA ALA A 450 3.97 8.12 -14.67
C ALA A 450 2.48 7.77 -14.39
N VAL A 451 2.20 7.04 -13.31
CA VAL A 451 0.82 6.71 -12.89
C VAL A 451 0.21 7.74 -11.92
N GLY A 452 0.93 8.82 -11.61
CA GLY A 452 0.48 9.88 -10.72
C GLY A 452 0.41 9.42 -9.25
N ILE A 453 1.40 8.65 -8.81
CA ILE A 453 1.65 8.34 -7.40
C ILE A 453 2.85 9.13 -6.94
N GLN A 454 2.72 9.80 -5.79
CA GLN A 454 3.74 10.70 -5.27
C GLN A 454 4.98 9.93 -4.79
N THR A 455 6.13 10.52 -5.06
CA THR A 455 7.45 10.00 -4.71
C THR A 455 8.22 10.99 -3.84
N CYS A 456 9.29 10.53 -3.19
CA CYS A 456 10.11 11.37 -2.30
C CYS A 456 10.64 12.64 -2.98
N ASP A 457 10.99 12.58 -4.27
CA ASP A 457 11.50 13.74 -5.01
C ASP A 457 10.47 14.88 -5.11
N ASP A 458 9.18 14.52 -5.20
CA ASP A 458 8.08 15.49 -5.32
C ASP A 458 7.93 16.32 -4.02
N VAL A 459 8.32 15.75 -2.87
CA VAL A 459 8.24 16.44 -1.56
C VAL A 459 9.33 17.51 -1.43
N PHE A 460 10.55 17.22 -1.89
CA PHE A 460 11.67 18.18 -1.83
C PHE A 460 11.45 19.39 -2.75
N ASP A 461 10.85 19.19 -3.92
CA ASP A 461 10.48 20.28 -4.83
C ASP A 461 9.39 21.18 -4.25
N VAL A 462 8.46 20.63 -3.45
CA VAL A 462 7.41 21.42 -2.79
C VAL A 462 7.97 22.23 -1.61
N ASP A 463 8.78 21.61 -0.73
CA ASP A 463 9.41 22.31 0.41
C ASP A 463 10.32 23.45 -0.05
N SER A 464 11.07 23.24 -1.13
CA SER A 464 11.94 24.27 -1.69
C SER A 464 11.18 25.44 -2.32
N ASN A 465 9.97 25.20 -2.85
CA ASN A 465 9.10 26.23 -3.41
C ASN A 465 8.30 26.96 -2.32
N MET A 466 7.89 26.28 -1.23
CA MET A 466 7.23 26.93 -0.09
C MET A 466 8.19 27.83 0.70
N ARG A 467 9.47 27.45 0.85
CA ARG A 467 10.48 28.34 1.46
C ARG A 467 10.72 29.62 0.66
N LYS A 468 10.36 29.65 -0.63
CA LYS A 468 10.48 30.82 -1.50
C LYS A 468 9.28 31.75 -1.47
N SER A 469 8.13 31.35 -0.91
CA SER A 469 7.02 32.29 -0.67
C SER A 469 7.36 33.14 0.56
N LYS A 470 7.95 34.33 0.31
CA LYS A 470 8.32 35.28 1.36
C LYS A 470 7.09 35.60 2.21
N SER A 471 7.24 35.46 3.52
CA SER A 471 6.35 36.05 4.51
C SER A 471 6.29 37.55 4.29
N TYR A 472 5.15 38.07 3.85
CA TYR A 472 4.82 39.47 4.05
C TYR A 472 4.53 39.66 5.54
N ALA A 473 5.59 39.94 6.31
CA ALA A 473 5.41 40.58 7.60
C ALA A 473 4.92 42.01 7.34
N PRO A 474 3.90 42.51 8.05
CA PRO A 474 3.49 43.90 7.90
C PRO A 474 4.63 44.78 8.43
N GLU A 475 5.11 45.69 7.59
CA GLU A 475 6.01 46.75 8.02
C GLU A 475 5.29 47.56 9.11
N ARG A 476 5.90 47.62 10.30
CA ARG A 476 5.44 48.53 11.36
C ARG A 476 5.77 49.95 10.92
N GLY A 477 4.75 50.66 10.43
CA GLY A 477 4.70 52.12 10.35
C GLY A 477 3.98 52.67 11.57
#